data_AF-A0A965AB45-F1
#
_entry.id   AF-A0A965AB45-F1
#
_cell.length_a   1.000
_cell.length_b   1.000
_cell.length_c   1.000
_cell.angle_alpha   90.00
_cell.angle_beta   90.00
_cell.angle_gamma   90.00
#
_symmetry.space_group_name_H-M   'P 1'
#
loop_
_entity.id
_entity.type
_entity.pdbx_description
1 polymer ?
#
loop_
_entity_poly.entity_id
_entity_poly.type
_entity_poly.pdbx_seq_one_letter_code
_entity_poly.pdbx_strand_id
1 'polypeptide(L)' 'MKMTCLVVDDEPLAVELMQKHIQELGTLTLVGTCRNATEAMAFLHQQHLQHFLTHSSLCERIF' A
#
# COMPACT_ATOMS: atom_id res chain seq x y z
N MET A 1 -10.80 -10.03 -10.15
CA MET A 1 -9.38 -9.96 -9.69
C MET A 1 -9.30 -8.90 -8.62
N LYS A 2 -8.60 -9.15 -7.51
CA LYS A 2 -8.31 -8.13 -6.49
C LYS A 2 -6.97 -7.46 -6.82
N MET A 3 -6.89 -6.15 -6.68
CA MET A 3 -5.66 -5.39 -6.93
C MET A 3 -4.82 -5.32 -5.66
N THR A 4 -3.51 -5.58 -5.78
CA THR A 4 -2.59 -5.53 -4.65
C THR A 4 -2.23 -4.10 -4.29
N CYS A 5 -2.20 -3.78 -3.00
CA CYS A 5 -1.83 -2.47 -2.49
C CYS A 5 -0.89 -2.55 -1.29
N LEU A 6 -0.05 -1.53 -1.14
CA LEU A 6 0.91 -1.34 -0.05
C LEU A 6 0.59 0.01 0.58
N VAL A 7 0.31 0.04 1.89
CA VAL A 7 0.03 1.30 2.59
C VAL A 7 1.35 1.86 3.13
N VAL A 8 1.60 3.15 2.92
CA VAL A 8 2.80 3.83 3.41
C VAL A 8 2.38 5.06 4.18
N ASP A 9 2.52 5.04 5.50
CA ASP A 9 2.08 6.12 6.39
C ASP A 9 2.84 6.00 7.73
N ASP A 10 3.38 7.11 8.22
CA ASP A 10 4.09 7.18 9.50
C ASP A 10 3.14 7.27 10.70
N GLU A 11 1.85 7.56 10.46
CA GLU A 11 0.81 7.58 11.49
C GLU A 11 0.12 6.21 11.62
N PRO A 12 0.31 5.47 12.73
CA PRO A 12 -0.25 4.12 12.90
C PRO A 12 -1.79 4.10 12.88
N LEU A 13 -2.44 5.17 13.34
CA LEU A 13 -3.90 5.29 13.31
C LEU A 13 -4.44 5.40 11.88
N ALA A 14 -3.74 6.11 11.00
CA ALA A 14 -4.11 6.22 9.59
C ALA A 14 -3.97 4.87 8.89
N VAL A 15 -2.89 4.12 9.18
CA VAL A 15 -2.71 2.74 8.71
C VAL A 15 -3.87 1.84 9.14
N GLU A 16 -4.24 1.84 10.41
CA GLU A 16 -5.35 1.01 10.92
C GLU A 16 -6.68 1.36 10.24
N LEU A 17 -6.96 2.65 10.02
CA LEU A 17 -8.17 3.10 9.33
C LEU A 17 -8.18 2.63 7.87
N MET A 18 -7.06 2.78 7.17
CA MET A 18 -6.90 2.31 5.78
C MET A 18 -7.04 0.80 5.68
N GLN A 19 -6.49 0.04 6.63
CA GLN A 19 -6.63 -1.42 6.68
C GLN A 19 -8.09 -1.85 6.75
N LYS A 20 -8.86 -1.23 7.65
CA LYS A 20 -10.31 -1.49 7.77
C LYS A 20 -11.04 -1.15 6.49
N HIS A 21 -10.77 0.02 5.91
CA HIS A 21 -11.42 0.44 4.66
C HIS A 21 -11.10 -0.49 3.48
N ILE A 22 -9.85 -0.95 3.36
CA ILE A 22 -9.42 -1.91 2.34
C ILE A 22 -10.14 -3.26 2.52
N GLN A 23 -10.30 -3.72 3.76
CA GLN A 23 -11.06 -4.93 4.07
C GLN A 23 -12.54 -4.81 3.69
N GLU A 24 -13.16 -3.65 3.98
CA GLU A 24 -14.56 -3.36 3.64
C GLU A 24 -14.80 -3.29 2.13
N LEU A 25 -13.89 -2.68 1.37
CA LEU A 25 -14.02 -2.56 -0.10
C LEU A 25 -13.98 -3.93 -0.80
N GLY A 26 -13.19 -4.88 -0.29
CA GLY A 26 -13.08 -6.24 -0.82
C GLY A 26 -12.45 -6.36 -2.23
N THR A 27 -12.17 -5.24 -2.91
CA THR A 27 -11.56 -5.16 -4.24
C THR A 27 -10.04 -5.06 -4.21
N LEU A 28 -9.47 -4.74 -3.05
CA LEU A 28 -8.04 -4.60 -2.82
C LEU A 28 -7.49 -5.74 -1.96
N THR A 29 -6.20 -6.03 -2.08
CA THR A 29 -5.47 -6.97 -1.23
C THR A 29 -4.25 -6.27 -0.69
N LEU A 30 -4.29 -5.97 0.61
CA LEU A 30 -3.17 -5.35 1.31
C LEU A 30 -2.03 -6.37 1.46
N VAL A 31 -0.88 -6.09 0.86
CA VAL A 31 0.29 -6.97 0.94
C VAL A 31 1.25 -6.58 2.06
N GLY A 32 1.15 -5.37 2.58
CA GLY A 32 1.99 -4.88 3.68
C GLY A 32 1.67 -3.44 4.06
N THR A 33 2.34 -2.97 5.09
CA THR A 33 2.33 -1.56 5.51
C THR A 33 3.76 -1.12 5.77
N CYS A 34 4.09 0.13 5.48
CA CYS A 34 5.41 0.73 5.71
C CYS A 34 5.25 2.08 6.38
N ARG A 35 6.23 2.50 7.17
CA ARG A 35 6.19 3.79 7.89
C ARG A 35 6.83 4.93 7.12
N ASN A 36 7.54 4.64 6.04
CA ASN A 36 8.22 5.64 5.23
C ASN A 36 8.53 5.09 3.84
N ALA A 37 8.93 5.99 2.94
CA ALA A 37 9.25 5.66 1.55
C ALA A 37 10.42 4.68 1.42
N THR A 38 11.42 4.73 2.31
CA THR A 38 12.59 3.85 2.27
C THR A 38 12.21 2.40 2.57
N GLU A 39 11.39 2.20 3.60
CA GLU A 39 10.84 0.89 3.96
C GLU A 39 9.95 0.34 2.84
N ALA A 40 9.12 1.21 2.24
CA ALA A 40 8.30 0.84 1.08
C ALA A 40 9.18 0.37 -0.10
N MET A 41 10.21 1.14 -0.45
CA MET A 41 11.13 0.79 -1.54
C MET A 41 11.82 -0.55 -1.30
N ALA A 42 12.29 -0.79 -0.07
CA ALA A 42 12.89 -2.05 0.31
C ALA A 42 11.89 -3.22 0.21
N PHE A 43 10.66 -3.03 0.67
CA PHE A 43 9.58 -4.01 0.58
C PHE A 43 9.29 -4.40 -0.87
N LEU A 44 9.26 -3.41 -1.77
CA LEU A 44 8.96 -3.60 -3.19
C LEU A 44 10.08 -4.32 -3.95
N HIS A 45 11.33 -3.93 -3.66
CA HIS A 45 12.51 -4.63 -4.18
C HIS A 45 12.53 -6.10 -3.75
N GLN A 46 12.12 -6.40 -2.51
CA GLN A 46 12.07 -7.78 -2.03
C GLN A 46 10.93 -8.59 -2.64
N GLN A 47 9.79 -7.97 -2.91
CA GLN A 47 8.57 -8.67 -3.32
C GLN A 47 8.36 -8.75 -4.84
N HIS A 48 9.23 -8.14 -5.67
CA HIS A 48 9.10 -8.14 -7.13
C HIS A 48 7.68 -7.70 -7.60
N LEU A 49 7.04 -6.82 -6.82
CA LEU A 49 5.65 -6.42 -7.02
C LEU A 49 5.57 -5.44 -8.20
N GLN A 50 4.91 -5.88 -9.28
CA GLN A 50 4.75 -5.11 -10.51
C GLN A 50 3.68 -4.01 -10.41
N HIS A 51 2.79 -4.07 -9.40
CA HIS A 51 1.71 -3.10 -9.19
C HIS A 51 1.48 -2.84 -7.70
N PHE A 52 1.66 -1.59 -7.26
CA PHE A 52 1.24 -1.12 -5.94
C PHE A 52 0.72 0.33 -6.01
N LEU A 53 -0.26 0.64 -5.17
CA LEU A 53 -0.83 1.98 -5.01
C LEU A 53 -0.31 2.58 -3.70
N THR A 54 0.45 3.66 -3.77
CA THR A 54 0.76 4.52 -2.62
C THR A 54 -0.17 5.72 -2.64
N HIS A 55 -0.90 5.94 -1.55
CA HIS A 55 -1.77 7.10 -1.43
C HIS A 55 -0.98 8.31 -0.93
N SER A 56 -0.86 9.32 -1.79
CA SER A 56 -0.97 10.71 -1.34
C SER A 56 -2.17 11.36 -2.03
N SER A 57 -2.38 11.07 -3.32
CA SER A 57 -3.64 11.17 -4.09
C SER A 57 -3.34 10.56 -5.47
N LEU A 58 -3.90 9.40 -5.84
CA LEU A 58 -3.72 8.79 -7.19
C LEU A 58 -2.27 8.83 -7.76
N CYS A 59 -1.37 7.97 -7.28
CA CYS A 59 -0.15 7.70 -8.04
C CYS A 59 -0.47 6.73 -9.19
N GLU A 60 -0.84 7.29 -10.33
CA GLU A 60 -0.78 6.64 -11.64
C GLU A 60 0.61 6.00 -11.84
N ARG A 61 0.63 4.80 -12.44
CA ARG A 61 1.78 4.16 -13.10
C ARG A 61 3.15 4.60 -12.58
N ILE A 62 3.71 3.78 -11.71
CA ILE A 62 5.13 3.85 -11.35
C ILE A 62 5.94 3.62 -12.62
N PHE A 63 6.45 4.72 -13.15
CA PHE A 63 7.79 4.82 -13.71
C PHE A 63 8.74 5.22 -12.59
#